data_AF-A0A0A1SL28-F1
#
_entry.id   AF-A0A0A1SL28-F1
#
_cell.length_a   1.000
_cell.length_b   1.000
_cell.length_c   1.000
_cell.angle_alpha   90.00
_cell.angle_beta   90.00
_cell.angle_gamma   90.00
#
_symmetry.space_group_name_H-M   'P 1'
#
loop_
_entity.id
_entity.type
_entity.pdbx_description
1 polymer ?
#
loop_
_entity_poly.entity_id
_entity_poly.type
_entity_poly.pdbx_seq_one_letter_code
_entity_poly.pdbx_strand_id
1 'polypeptide(L)'
;MKLYLELALLAGLTFSNALSLNSLINELPKVKPGPALESITIEGEPLSTPPLAPKPTETPTPAPKKLLQDASFWTLANITRRTTTENRVWMGFHIKSEGYDTSFCYLLVHTDADPKTASFANQPCAGSNYTVSWGYEKENDAGILTLISSGSKRNAWFGWNHVNDNEKLHDAGPNATEDMK
;
A
#
# COMPACT_ATOMS: atom_id res chain seq x y z
N MET A 1 34.61 -14.73 20.13
CA MET A 1 34.95 -15.87 19.25
C MET A 1 34.86 -17.14 20.10
N LYS A 2 34.12 -18.16 19.65
CA LYS A 2 33.64 -19.36 20.39
C LYS A 2 32.37 -19.18 21.22
N LEU A 3 31.22 -19.30 20.56
CA LEU A 3 29.99 -19.95 21.06
C LEU A 3 28.95 -19.95 19.92
N TYR A 4 29.32 -20.55 18.79
CA TYR A 4 28.42 -20.88 17.67
C TYR A 4 29.01 -22.12 16.98
N LEU A 5 28.96 -23.24 17.68
CA LEU A 5 29.16 -24.59 17.15
C LEU A 5 28.77 -25.53 18.29
N GLU A 6 28.05 -26.61 17.98
CA GLU A 6 27.38 -27.56 18.91
C GLU A 6 25.92 -27.22 19.22
N LEU A 7 25.06 -27.30 18.20
CA LEU A 7 23.66 -27.77 18.33
C LEU A 7 23.08 -28.20 16.98
N ALA A 8 23.92 -28.76 16.10
CA ALA A 8 23.53 -29.30 14.80
C ALA A 8 23.65 -30.83 14.82
N LEU A 9 22.86 -31.51 15.66
CA LEU A 9 22.67 -32.96 15.62
C LEU A 9 21.45 -33.32 16.46
N LEU A 10 20.26 -33.24 15.85
CA LEU A 10 19.05 -34.03 16.13
C LEU A 10 17.91 -33.54 15.22
N ALA A 11 18.10 -33.64 13.90
CA ALA A 11 17.03 -33.48 12.91
C ALA A 11 17.05 -34.68 11.96
N GLY A 12 16.77 -35.86 12.53
CA GLY A 12 16.38 -37.02 11.75
C GLY A 12 14.89 -36.95 11.46
N LEU A 13 14.50 -36.26 10.39
CA LEU A 13 13.20 -36.48 9.74
C LEU A 13 13.38 -36.42 8.22
N THR A 14 12.93 -37.49 7.60
CA THR A 14 13.13 -37.92 6.23
C THR A 14 12.40 -37.04 5.22
N PHE A 15 13.09 -36.68 4.13
CA PHE A 15 12.48 -36.13 2.92
C PHE A 15 11.64 -37.20 2.22
N SER A 16 10.32 -37.00 2.16
CA SER A 16 9.45 -37.57 1.13
C SER A 16 8.11 -36.85 1.13
N ASN A 17 7.92 -35.97 0.14
CA ASN A 17 6.78 -36.04 -0.78
C ASN A 17 6.88 -34.89 -1.78
N ALA A 18 7.28 -35.24 -2.99
CA ALA A 18 7.10 -34.41 -4.17
C ALA A 18 5.59 -34.35 -4.47
N LEU A 19 4.94 -33.26 -4.07
CA LEU A 19 3.60 -32.95 -4.56
C LEU A 19 3.73 -32.39 -5.98
N SER A 20 3.26 -33.22 -6.90
CA SER A 20 3.13 -33.00 -8.34
C SER A 20 2.45 -31.66 -8.66
N LEU A 21 3.12 -30.83 -9.46
CA LEU A 21 2.64 -29.52 -9.94
C LEU A 21 1.60 -29.60 -11.10
N ASN A 22 1.06 -30.78 -11.41
CA ASN A 22 0.21 -30.98 -12.61
C ASN A 22 -1.32 -30.93 -12.36
N SER A 23 -1.81 -30.42 -11.23
CA SER A 23 -3.24 -30.49 -10.88
C SER A 23 -4.01 -29.15 -10.80
N LEU A 24 -3.42 -28.01 -11.17
CA LEU A 24 -4.03 -26.69 -10.92
C LEU A 24 -4.22 -25.80 -12.16
N ILE A 25 -4.30 -26.37 -13.38
CA ILE A 25 -4.49 -25.59 -14.63
C ILE A 25 -5.86 -25.87 -15.29
N ASN A 26 -6.86 -26.40 -14.57
CA ASN A 26 -8.16 -26.70 -15.16
C ASN A 26 -9.33 -26.09 -14.39
N GLU A 27 -9.38 -24.77 -14.15
CA GLU A 27 -10.65 -24.05 -13.92
C GLU A 27 -10.53 -22.56 -14.32
N LEU A 28 -10.25 -22.29 -15.60
CA LEU A 28 -10.55 -20.96 -16.16
C LEU A 28 -12.02 -20.95 -16.65
N PRO A 29 -12.86 -20.01 -16.21
CA PRO A 29 -14.22 -19.87 -16.73
C PRO A 29 -14.15 -19.53 -18.22
N LYS A 30 -14.86 -20.31 -19.04
CA LYS A 30 -15.01 -20.08 -20.48
C LYS A 30 -15.67 -18.72 -20.70
N VAL A 31 -14.89 -17.73 -21.13
CA VAL A 31 -15.40 -16.44 -21.57
C VAL A 31 -16.22 -16.65 -22.85
N LYS A 32 -17.50 -16.30 -22.78
CA LYS A 32 -18.43 -16.35 -23.91
C LYS A 32 -17.93 -15.38 -25.00
N PRO A 33 -17.79 -15.79 -26.27
CA PRO A 33 -17.49 -14.86 -27.34
C PRO A 33 -18.61 -13.82 -27.44
N GLY A 34 -18.23 -12.54 -27.37
CA GLY A 34 -19.13 -11.41 -27.56
C GLY A 34 -19.60 -11.33 -29.02
N PRO A 35 -20.75 -10.67 -29.28
CA PRO A 35 -21.33 -10.56 -30.61
C PRO A 35 -20.40 -9.79 -31.56
N ALA A 36 -20.42 -10.20 -32.82
CA ALA A 36 -19.67 -9.61 -33.91
C ALA A 36 -20.04 -8.13 -34.10
N LEU A 37 -19.03 -7.28 -34.32
CA LEU A 37 -19.21 -5.90 -34.72
C LEU A 37 -19.93 -5.82 -36.07
N GLU A 38 -21.11 -5.20 -36.07
CA GLU A 38 -21.82 -4.80 -37.28
C GLU A 38 -21.08 -3.66 -37.97
N SER A 39 -20.92 -3.80 -39.29
CA SER A 39 -20.26 -2.84 -40.17
C SER A 39 -21.10 -1.58 -40.36
N ILE A 40 -20.58 -0.44 -39.90
CA ILE A 40 -21.17 0.88 -40.12
C ILE A 40 -20.88 1.30 -41.57
N THR A 41 -21.94 1.45 -42.37
CA THR A 41 -21.91 2.08 -43.69
C THR A 41 -21.99 3.59 -43.50
N ILE A 42 -20.96 4.33 -43.90
CA ILE A 42 -20.94 5.80 -43.88
C ILE A 42 -21.38 6.28 -45.26
N GLU A 43 -22.59 6.83 -45.35
CA GLU A 43 -23.07 7.56 -46.52
C GLU A 43 -22.36 8.93 -46.58
N GLY A 44 -21.80 9.25 -47.75
CA GLY A 44 -21.04 10.48 -47.97
C GLY A 44 -21.95 11.69 -48.10
N GLU A 45 -21.80 12.62 -47.15
CA GLU A 45 -22.43 13.95 -47.19
C GLU A 45 -21.58 14.94 -48.02
N PRO A 46 -22.19 15.79 -48.85
CA PRO A 46 -21.46 16.69 -49.74
C PRO A 46 -20.73 17.82 -48.99
N LEU A 47 -19.52 18.10 -49.48
CA LEU A 47 -18.53 19.03 -48.95
C LEU A 47 -19.06 20.48 -48.88
N SER A 48 -19.47 20.94 -47.69
CA SER A 48 -19.67 22.37 -47.42
C SER A 48 -18.36 23.00 -46.94
N THR A 49 -18.01 24.15 -47.52
CA THR A 49 -16.83 24.98 -47.22
C THR A 49 -16.56 25.13 -45.72
N PRO A 50 -15.30 24.93 -45.25
CA PRO A 50 -14.96 25.06 -43.84
C PRO A 50 -15.11 26.51 -43.36
N PRO A 51 -15.84 26.77 -42.27
CA PRO A 51 -15.79 28.03 -41.55
C PRO A 51 -14.35 28.28 -41.07
N LEU A 52 -13.89 29.53 -41.16
CA LEU A 52 -12.63 30.00 -40.62
C LEU A 52 -12.43 29.45 -39.20
N ALA A 53 -11.35 28.69 -39.01
CA ALA A 53 -11.02 28.04 -37.76
C ALA A 53 -11.04 29.06 -36.61
N PRO A 54 -11.79 28.82 -35.51
CA PRO A 54 -11.64 29.61 -34.31
C PRO A 54 -10.20 29.51 -33.81
N LYS A 55 -9.63 30.65 -33.45
CA LYS A 55 -8.33 30.77 -32.77
C LYS A 55 -8.18 29.65 -31.73
N PRO A 56 -7.04 28.94 -31.66
CA PRO A 56 -6.81 27.94 -30.64
C PRO A 56 -7.13 28.54 -29.28
N THR A 57 -8.20 28.05 -28.66
CA THR A 57 -8.48 28.36 -27.27
C THR A 57 -7.38 27.64 -26.51
N GLU A 58 -6.42 28.41 -26.00
CA GLU A 58 -5.40 27.91 -25.10
C GLU A 58 -6.13 27.14 -24.00
N THR A 59 -5.99 25.81 -24.03
CA THR A 59 -6.49 24.95 -22.96
C THR A 59 -5.76 25.44 -21.71
N PRO A 60 -6.46 25.83 -20.63
CA PRO A 60 -5.80 26.27 -19.42
C PRO A 60 -4.89 25.14 -18.97
N THR A 61 -3.58 25.38 -19.00
CA THR A 61 -2.57 24.47 -18.49
C THR A 61 -3.01 24.04 -17.09
N PRO A 62 -3.25 22.73 -16.85
CA PRO A 62 -3.65 22.27 -15.53
C PRO A 62 -2.61 22.76 -14.52
N ALA A 63 -3.08 23.40 -13.45
CA ALA A 63 -2.20 23.80 -12.36
C ALA A 63 -1.35 22.59 -11.92
N PRO A 64 -0.05 22.78 -11.59
CA PRO A 64 0.80 21.69 -11.14
C PRO A 64 0.12 20.94 -9.99
N LYS A 65 -0.03 19.62 -10.13
CA LYS A 65 -0.57 18.80 -9.04
C LYS A 65 0.36 18.90 -7.84
N LYS A 66 -0.17 19.33 -6.70
CA LYS A 66 0.57 19.30 -5.44
C LYS A 66 0.83 17.84 -5.05
N LEU A 67 2.07 17.53 -4.69
CA LEU A 67 2.42 16.19 -4.23
C LEU A 67 2.09 16.08 -2.73
N LEU A 68 1.31 15.06 -2.36
CA LEU A 68 0.95 14.80 -0.96
C LEU A 68 2.18 14.65 -0.06
N GLN A 69 3.28 14.19 -0.63
CA GLN A 69 4.56 14.01 0.03
C GLN A 69 5.15 15.31 0.61
N ASP A 70 4.74 16.47 0.09
CA ASP A 70 5.20 17.80 0.51
C ASP A 70 4.21 18.49 1.45
N ALA A 71 3.10 17.84 1.80
CA ALA A 71 2.08 18.42 2.67
C ALA A 71 2.59 18.63 4.10
N SER A 72 2.23 19.76 4.70
CA SER A 72 2.62 20.12 6.07
C SER A 72 1.96 19.26 7.16
N PHE A 73 0.87 18.56 6.82
CA PHE A 73 0.13 17.70 7.73
C PHE A 73 -0.32 16.44 7.01
N TRP A 74 -0.33 15.32 7.72
CA TRP A 74 -0.91 14.08 7.23
C TRP A 74 -1.94 13.53 8.22
N THR A 75 -3.01 12.96 7.66
CA THR A 75 -4.01 12.16 8.37
C THR A 75 -3.97 10.75 7.82
N LEU A 76 -3.92 9.76 8.72
CA LEU A 76 -4.14 8.36 8.36
C LEU A 76 -5.60 8.03 8.55
N ALA A 77 -6.21 7.47 7.51
CA ALA A 77 -7.62 7.09 7.52
C ALA A 77 -7.81 5.63 7.11
N ASN A 78 -8.90 5.01 7.58
CA ASN A 78 -9.25 3.62 7.28
C ASN A 78 -8.12 2.64 7.64
N ILE A 79 -7.48 2.85 8.79
CA ILE A 79 -6.35 2.03 9.20
C ILE A 79 -6.83 0.65 9.62
N THR A 80 -6.23 -0.38 9.02
CA THR A 80 -6.44 -1.77 9.38
C THR A 80 -5.10 -2.43 9.64
N ARG A 81 -4.97 -3.11 10.77
CA ARG A 81 -3.84 -3.93 11.17
C ARG A 81 -4.34 -5.34 11.50
N ARG A 82 -3.87 -6.34 10.76
CA ARG A 82 -4.19 -7.75 11.00
C ARG A 82 -2.93 -8.50 11.40
N THR A 83 -3.05 -9.33 12.42
CA THR A 83 -1.99 -10.24 12.86
C THR A 83 -2.42 -11.66 12.54
N THR A 84 -1.50 -12.46 11.99
CA THR A 84 -1.79 -13.83 11.55
C THR A 84 -1.00 -14.84 12.37
N THR A 85 -1.43 -16.11 12.38
CA THR A 85 -0.71 -17.19 13.08
C THR A 85 0.62 -17.55 12.42
N GLU A 86 0.92 -17.05 11.22
CA GLU A 86 2.16 -17.29 10.48
C GLU A 86 3.25 -16.24 10.78
N ASN A 87 3.16 -15.55 11.92
CA ASN A 87 4.03 -14.42 12.28
C ASN A 87 4.10 -13.35 11.19
N ARG A 88 2.92 -12.91 10.72
CA ARG A 88 2.83 -11.79 9.77
C ARG A 88 1.90 -10.71 10.27
N VAL A 89 2.29 -9.47 10.00
CA VAL A 89 1.49 -8.26 10.18
C VAL A 89 1.10 -7.74 8.81
N TRP A 90 -0.20 -7.70 8.52
CA TRP A 90 -0.73 -6.97 7.38
C TRP A 90 -1.25 -5.62 7.85
N MET A 91 -0.91 -4.54 7.15
CA MET A 91 -1.38 -3.20 7.47
C MET A 91 -1.75 -2.42 6.22
N GLY A 92 -2.86 -1.70 6.28
CA GLY A 92 -3.34 -0.86 5.18
C GLY A 92 -4.02 0.41 5.69
N PHE A 93 -3.77 1.54 5.04
CA PHE A 93 -4.39 2.83 5.36
C PHE A 93 -4.31 3.82 4.19
N HIS A 94 -5.14 4.86 4.26
CA HIS A 94 -5.12 6.01 3.37
C HIS A 94 -4.31 7.14 4.01
N ILE A 95 -3.53 7.86 3.22
CA ILE A 95 -2.79 9.06 3.62
C ILE A 95 -3.49 10.24 2.98
N LYS A 96 -3.92 11.20 3.80
CA LYS A 96 -4.69 12.37 3.37
C LYS A 96 -4.04 13.66 3.86
N SER A 97 -4.26 14.73 3.09
CA SER A 97 -4.04 16.11 3.50
C SER A 97 -5.05 16.99 2.77
N GLU A 98 -5.49 18.07 3.41
CA GLU A 98 -6.42 19.01 2.80
C GLU A 98 -5.84 19.64 1.52
N GLY A 99 -6.57 19.54 0.40
CA GLY A 99 -6.16 20.07 -0.89
C GLY A 99 -5.13 19.22 -1.66
N TYR A 100 -4.93 17.96 -1.27
CA TYR A 100 -4.04 17.01 -1.96
C TYR A 100 -4.79 15.74 -2.37
N ASP A 101 -4.30 15.08 -3.43
CA ASP A 101 -4.77 13.75 -3.83
C ASP A 101 -4.41 12.72 -2.74
N THR A 102 -5.35 11.82 -2.42
CA THR A 102 -5.14 10.76 -1.43
C THR A 102 -4.14 9.72 -1.93
N SER A 103 -3.23 9.29 -1.06
CA SER A 103 -2.32 8.16 -1.33
C SER A 103 -2.72 6.95 -0.49
N PHE A 104 -2.30 5.77 -0.92
CA PHE A 104 -2.55 4.51 -0.21
C PHE A 104 -1.22 3.89 0.24
N CYS A 105 -1.25 3.20 1.37
CA CYS A 105 -0.14 2.37 1.83
C CYS A 105 -0.67 1.00 2.24
N TYR A 106 -0.05 -0.05 1.70
CA TYR A 106 -0.27 -1.42 2.12
C TYR A 106 1.08 -2.09 2.35
N LEU A 107 1.20 -2.88 3.42
CA LEU A 107 2.40 -3.66 3.72
C LEU A 107 2.04 -5.00 4.35
N LEU A 108 2.88 -6.00 4.07
CA LEU A 108 2.86 -7.31 4.70
C LEU A 108 4.27 -7.60 5.21
N VAL A 109 4.42 -7.76 6.52
CA VAL A 109 5.71 -7.89 7.18
C VAL A 109 5.76 -9.21 7.92
N HIS A 110 6.80 -10.00 7.68
CA HIS A 110 7.14 -11.18 8.48
C HIS A 110 7.88 -10.74 9.74
N THR A 111 7.51 -11.34 10.87
CA THR A 111 8.08 -11.01 12.18
C THR A 111 8.73 -12.24 12.78
N ASP A 112 9.85 -12.07 13.48
CA ASP A 112 10.50 -13.18 14.20
C ASP A 112 9.83 -13.47 15.55
N ALA A 113 8.92 -12.59 15.98
CA ALA A 113 8.17 -12.66 17.23
C ALA A 113 6.65 -12.67 16.98
N ASP A 114 5.88 -12.78 18.07
CA ASP A 114 4.41 -12.67 18.03
C ASP A 114 4.00 -11.37 17.32
N PRO A 115 3.25 -11.44 16.21
CA PRO A 115 2.87 -10.27 15.42
C PRO A 115 2.02 -9.25 16.21
N LYS A 116 1.41 -9.64 17.34
CA LYS A 116 0.71 -8.72 18.24
C LYS A 116 1.65 -7.75 18.95
N THR A 117 2.88 -8.17 19.22
CA THR A 117 3.89 -7.40 19.98
C THR A 117 5.12 -7.03 19.15
N ALA A 118 5.13 -7.42 17.88
CA ALA A 118 6.23 -7.15 16.96
C ALA A 118 6.38 -5.66 16.64
N SER A 119 7.63 -5.27 16.43
CA SER A 119 8.03 -3.96 15.89
C SER A 119 8.84 -4.17 14.62
N PHE A 120 8.73 -3.25 13.67
CA PHE A 120 9.47 -3.30 12.41
C PHE A 120 9.80 -1.89 11.94
N ALA A 121 10.84 -1.77 11.12
CA ALA A 121 11.29 -0.48 10.62
C ALA A 121 11.45 -0.49 9.10
N ASN A 122 11.30 0.69 8.52
CA ASN A 122 11.63 1.00 7.13
C ASN A 122 10.98 0.08 6.10
N GLN A 123 9.71 -0.29 6.33
CA GLN A 123 8.96 -1.15 5.41
C GLN A 123 8.34 -0.30 4.29
N PRO A 124 8.64 -0.59 3.02
CA PRO A 124 8.10 0.18 1.91
C PRO A 124 6.60 -0.08 1.76
N CYS A 125 5.84 0.98 1.50
CA CYS A 125 4.43 0.87 1.13
C CYS A 125 4.30 0.37 -0.31
N ALA A 126 3.49 -0.67 -0.53
CA ALA A 126 3.04 -1.00 -1.87
C ALA A 126 2.10 0.09 -2.39
N GLY A 127 2.39 0.61 -3.59
CA GLY A 127 1.54 1.59 -4.28
C GLY A 127 1.80 3.07 -3.97
N SER A 128 2.83 3.40 -3.19
CA SER A 128 3.23 4.79 -2.93
C SER A 128 4.71 4.94 -2.58
N ASN A 129 5.20 6.18 -2.55
CA ASN A 129 6.60 6.50 -2.21
C ASN A 129 6.83 6.68 -0.71
N TYR A 130 6.04 6.00 0.12
CA TYR A 130 6.14 6.08 1.57
C TYR A 130 6.82 4.84 2.15
N THR A 131 7.46 5.05 3.29
CA THR A 131 8.05 4.02 4.12
C THR A 131 7.42 4.11 5.52
N VAL A 132 7.19 2.96 6.13
CA VAL A 132 6.52 2.83 7.43
C VAL A 132 7.43 2.12 8.42
N SER A 133 7.48 2.64 9.64
CA SER A 133 7.99 1.94 10.82
C SER A 133 6.88 1.80 11.84
N TRP A 134 6.86 0.69 12.58
CA TRP A 134 5.90 0.37 13.62
C TRP A 134 6.62 -0.04 14.90
N GLY A 135 6.28 0.60 16.00
CA GLY A 135 6.71 0.24 17.35
C GLY A 135 5.54 -0.22 18.20
N TYR A 136 5.77 -1.21 19.06
CA TYR A 136 4.83 -1.69 20.06
C TYR A 136 5.34 -1.39 21.48
N GLU A 137 4.44 -0.96 22.36
CA GLU A 137 4.67 -0.67 23.77
C GLU A 137 3.67 -1.48 24.59
N LYS A 138 4.16 -2.21 25.60
CA LYS A 138 3.40 -3.23 26.31
C LYS A 138 2.47 -2.67 27.39
N GLU A 139 2.89 -1.63 28.10
CA GLU A 139 2.21 -1.06 29.26
C GLU A 139 0.80 -0.59 28.93
N ASN A 140 0.61 0.02 27.75
CA ASN A 140 -0.70 0.54 27.31
C ASN A 140 -1.29 -0.21 26.11
N ASP A 141 -0.69 -1.34 25.73
CA ASP A 141 -0.97 -2.00 24.45
C ASP A 141 -0.93 -1.00 23.28
N ALA A 142 0.11 -0.17 23.27
CA ALA A 142 0.20 0.98 22.38
C ALA A 142 1.02 0.67 21.14
N GLY A 143 0.59 1.22 20.01
CA GLY A 143 1.26 1.16 18.73
C GLY A 143 1.64 2.55 18.26
N ILE A 144 2.87 2.70 17.77
CA ILE A 144 3.37 3.96 17.21
C ILE A 144 3.82 3.69 15.78
N LEU A 145 3.26 4.44 14.83
CA LEU A 145 3.62 4.39 13.43
C LEU A 145 4.38 5.66 13.05
N THR A 146 5.56 5.48 12.44
CA THR A 146 6.26 6.55 11.74
C THR A 146 6.03 6.40 10.24
N LEU A 147 5.48 7.43 9.61
CA LEU A 147 5.31 7.50 8.17
C LEU A 147 6.40 8.43 7.61
N ILE A 148 7.14 7.96 6.62
CA ILE A 148 8.25 8.69 5.99
C ILE A 148 7.98 8.81 4.50
N SER A 149 8.05 10.02 3.97
CA SER A 149 8.07 10.25 2.53
C SER A 149 9.48 10.05 1.98
N SER A 150 9.63 9.13 1.03
CA SER A 150 10.93 8.80 0.43
C SER A 150 11.46 9.94 -0.45
N GLY A 151 10.58 10.78 -1.00
CA GLY A 151 10.95 11.88 -1.90
C GLY A 151 11.30 13.18 -1.17
N SER A 152 10.47 13.58 -0.21
CA SER A 152 10.60 14.87 0.49
C SER A 152 11.41 14.79 1.77
N LYS A 153 11.80 13.58 2.21
CA LYS A 153 12.45 13.34 3.51
C LYS A 153 11.66 13.93 4.68
N ARG A 154 10.34 13.96 4.57
CA ARG A 154 9.44 14.38 5.66
C ARG A 154 8.93 13.16 6.40
N ASN A 155 8.74 13.29 7.71
CA ASN A 155 8.13 12.26 8.53
C ASN A 155 6.97 12.80 9.39
N ALA A 156 6.10 11.89 9.83
CA ALA A 156 5.09 12.15 10.85
C ALA A 156 4.87 10.91 11.71
N TRP A 157 4.40 11.12 12.93
CA TRP A 157 4.20 10.08 13.93
C TRP A 157 2.72 9.93 14.25
N PHE A 158 2.23 8.72 14.43
CA PHE A 158 0.84 8.41 14.73
C PHE A 158 0.79 7.34 15.83
N GLY A 159 -0.11 7.49 16.79
CA GLY A 159 -0.16 6.61 17.96
C GLY A 159 -1.58 6.15 18.26
N TRP A 160 -1.68 4.94 18.79
CA TRP A 160 -2.93 4.33 19.24
C TRP A 160 -2.66 3.56 20.53
N ASN A 161 -3.68 3.45 21.39
CA ASN A 161 -3.70 2.52 22.52
C ASN A 161 -4.62 1.34 22.18
N HIS A 162 -4.48 0.23 22.91
CA HIS A 162 -5.30 -0.97 22.74
C HIS A 162 -5.29 -1.52 21.30
N VAL A 163 -4.11 -1.54 20.66
CA VAL A 163 -3.94 -1.91 19.25
C VAL A 163 -4.20 -3.39 18.95
N ASN A 164 -4.33 -4.22 19.98
CA ASN A 164 -4.65 -5.64 19.85
C ASN A 164 -6.12 -5.97 20.14
N ASP A 165 -6.95 -4.98 20.52
CA ASP A 165 -8.39 -5.19 20.75
C ASP A 165 -9.17 -5.36 19.45
N ASN A 166 -8.74 -4.70 18.37
CA ASN A 166 -9.44 -4.68 17.09
C ASN A 166 -8.47 -4.63 15.91
N GLU A 167 -8.87 -5.22 14.78
CA GLU A 167 -8.11 -5.08 13.53
C GLU A 167 -8.21 -3.68 12.94
N LYS A 168 -9.32 -2.98 13.17
CA LYS A 168 -9.54 -1.63 12.68
C LYS A 168 -9.12 -0.64 13.74
N LEU A 169 -8.16 0.22 13.40
CA LEU A 169 -7.73 1.32 14.26
C LEU A 169 -8.51 2.59 13.88
N HIS A 170 -8.68 3.49 14.85
CA HIS A 170 -9.31 4.78 14.59
C HIS A 170 -8.40 5.65 13.70
N ASP A 171 -9.01 6.55 12.91
CA ASP A 171 -8.28 7.52 12.11
C ASP A 171 -7.38 8.39 13.00
N ALA A 172 -6.17 8.72 12.52
CA ALA A 172 -5.15 9.42 13.29
C ALA A 172 -4.63 10.67 12.57
N GLY A 173 -4.47 11.76 13.30
CA GLY A 173 -4.08 13.07 12.77
C GLY A 173 -5.26 14.04 12.63
N PRO A 174 -5.05 15.21 11.99
CA PRO A 174 -3.85 15.61 11.25
C PRO A 174 -2.62 15.81 12.16
N ASN A 175 -1.49 15.22 11.79
CA ASN A 175 -0.22 15.40 12.47
C ASN A 175 0.76 16.16 11.57
N ALA A 176 1.53 17.07 12.17
CA ALA A 176 2.51 17.86 11.46
C ALA A 176 3.59 16.96 10.86
N THR A 177 4.06 17.33 9.66
CA THR A 177 5.20 16.69 9.03
C THR A 177 6.45 17.49 9.31
N GLU A 178 7.53 16.79 9.64
CA GLU A 178 8.83 17.38 9.97
C GLU A 178 9.88 16.94 8.96
N ASP A 179 10.83 17.82 8.67
CA ASP A 179 11.98 17.46 7.85
C ASP A 179 12.90 16.54 8.66
N MET A 180 13.32 15.43 8.05
CA MET A 180 14.29 14.53 8.64
C MET A 180 15.66 15.22 8.64
N LYS A 181 16.18 15.49 9.84
CA LYS A 181 17.51 16.08 10.08
C LYS A 181 18.63 15.09 9.82
#